data_AF-K1S785-F1
#
_entry.id   AF-K1S785-F1
#
_cell.length_a   1.000
_cell.length_b   1.000
_cell.length_c   1.000
_cell.angle_alpha   90.00
_cell.angle_beta   90.00
_cell.angle_gamma   90.00
#
_symmetry.space_group_name_H-M   'P 1'
#
loop_
_entity.id
_entity.type
_entity.pdbx_description
1 polymer ?
#
loop_
_entity_poly.entity_id
_entity_poly.type
_entity_poly.pdbx_seq_one_letter_code
_entity_poly.pdbx_strand_id
1 'polypeptide(L)'
;MKKILNMLMAAGLAVWGASCSSDLDYEPGGVTPVKALLLPADNWYVELQSASSATETFSWEPALAADGQLPHYEVVFLAQPDGEIVYRYDAGSKTSVAVPHKELNLAAKAAGIDAGASGDFYWSVVSSRGVTTAPVEATPRCISVKRLFGFDVIPSTLYLTGEATEVGDDLSLAMQFQSTGEDVGEFTAIMRLEAGKTYSMYETTDASSRHFTIEKGELREFGADVKPATS
;
A
#
# COMPACT_ATOMS: atom_id res chain seq x y z
N MET A 1 38.04 -4.95 71.52
CA MET A 1 37.05 -4.17 72.31
C MET A 1 36.43 -3.10 71.42
N LYS A 2 35.55 -3.48 70.50
CA LYS A 2 34.07 -3.39 70.63
C LYS A 2 33.48 -2.00 70.88
N LYS A 3 34.28 -0.93 70.99
CA LYS A 3 33.80 0.45 71.18
C LYS A 3 34.26 1.46 70.13
N ILE A 4 35.25 1.11 69.29
CA ILE A 4 35.63 1.92 68.11
C ILE A 4 34.69 1.62 66.92
N LEU A 5 33.93 0.52 67.01
CA LEU A 5 33.01 0.05 65.97
C LEU A 5 31.63 0.75 66.01
N ASN A 6 31.33 1.55 67.04
CA ASN A 6 30.02 2.18 67.23
C ASN A 6 30.03 3.72 67.07
N MET A 7 31.14 4.31 66.63
CA MET A 7 31.24 5.77 66.37
C MET A 7 31.65 6.06 64.91
N LEU A 8 31.26 5.19 64.00
CA LEU A 8 31.23 5.44 62.55
C LEU A 8 29.87 4.99 61.99
N MET A 9 28.84 5.09 62.83
CA MET A 9 27.44 4.77 62.55
C MET A 9 26.60 6.03 62.76
N ALA A 10 26.98 7.16 62.13
CA ALA A 10 26.21 8.41 62.18
C ALA A 10 26.57 9.45 61.09
N ALA A 11 27.23 9.08 59.99
CA ALA A 11 27.60 10.05 58.95
C ALA A 11 27.63 9.44 57.54
N GLY A 12 26.64 8.60 57.21
CA GLY A 12 26.54 7.95 55.91
C GLY A 12 25.09 7.73 55.51
N LEU A 13 24.26 8.77 55.66
CA LEU A 13 22.85 8.74 55.27
C LEU A 13 22.52 10.04 54.53
N ALA A 14 22.94 10.14 53.26
CA ALA A 14 22.39 11.08 52.27
C ALA A 14 23.06 10.88 50.90
N VAL A 15 22.89 9.71 50.28
CA VAL A 15 23.10 9.59 48.81
C VAL A 15 22.01 8.71 48.22
N TRP A 16 20.76 9.13 48.37
CA TRP A 16 19.64 8.64 47.58
C TRP A 16 18.85 9.87 47.16
N GLY A 17 18.91 10.24 45.88
CA GLY A 17 18.09 11.32 45.33
C GLY A 17 18.79 12.33 44.43
N ALA A 18 19.72 11.90 43.56
CA ALA A 18 20.10 12.70 42.39
C ALA A 18 20.75 11.83 41.31
N SER A 19 19.99 10.88 40.75
CA SER A 19 20.30 10.36 39.41
C SER A 19 19.03 9.85 38.73
N CYS A 20 18.06 10.75 38.61
CA CYS A 20 17.17 10.80 37.48
C CYS A 20 16.96 12.29 37.23
N SER A 21 18.00 12.96 36.72
CA SER A 21 17.75 14.11 35.87
C SER A 21 16.98 13.54 34.67
N SER A 22 15.68 13.79 34.63
CA SER A 22 14.82 13.51 33.50
C SER A 22 15.10 14.49 32.35
N ASP A 23 16.39 14.67 32.02
CA ASP A 23 16.87 15.35 30.83
C ASP A 23 17.44 14.25 29.92
N LEU A 24 16.58 13.30 29.56
CA LEU A 24 16.72 12.56 28.32
C LEU A 24 15.93 13.34 27.26
N ASP A 25 16.28 14.62 27.08
CA ASP A 25 15.87 15.33 25.88
C ASP A 25 16.62 14.67 24.72
N TYR A 26 15.95 13.70 24.10
CA TYR A 26 16.38 13.13 22.85
C TYR A 26 16.35 14.25 21.82
N GLU A 27 17.50 14.84 21.51
CA GLU A 27 17.65 15.68 20.33
C GLU A 27 17.59 14.74 19.12
N PRO A 28 16.54 14.83 18.28
CA PRO A 28 16.46 13.98 17.12
C PRO A 28 17.67 14.25 16.22
N GLY A 29 18.43 13.19 15.92
CA GLY A 29 19.47 13.27 14.91
C GLY A 29 18.80 13.67 13.59
N GLY A 30 19.02 14.92 13.15
CA GLY A 30 18.43 15.44 11.93
C GLY A 30 18.74 14.54 10.73
N VAL A 31 17.85 14.54 9.74
CA VAL A 31 18.02 13.76 8.50
C VAL A 31 18.05 14.70 7.31
N THR A 32 18.97 14.45 6.36
CA THR A 32 18.99 15.22 5.11
C THR A 32 17.91 14.72 4.17
N PRO A 33 17.38 15.58 3.29
CA PRO A 33 16.49 15.14 2.24
C PRO A 33 17.24 14.29 1.20
N VAL A 34 16.50 13.44 0.49
CA VAL A 34 16.97 12.79 -0.74
C VAL A 34 17.04 13.85 -1.84
N LYS A 35 18.16 13.90 -2.56
CA LYS A 35 18.43 14.96 -3.57
C LYS A 35 18.17 14.53 -5.01
N ALA A 36 18.34 13.24 -5.31
CA ALA A 36 18.12 12.72 -6.66
C ALA A 36 17.46 11.35 -6.65
N LEU A 37 16.56 11.16 -7.61
CA LEU A 37 15.92 9.89 -7.93
C LEU A 37 16.71 9.22 -9.06
N LEU A 38 16.79 7.89 -9.06
CA LEU A 38 17.60 7.12 -10.00
C LEU A 38 16.75 6.24 -10.91
N LEU A 39 15.91 5.38 -10.33
CA LEU A 39 14.95 4.53 -11.05
C LEU A 39 13.56 4.60 -10.39
N PRO A 40 12.47 4.44 -11.16
CA PRO A 40 12.44 4.42 -12.62
C PRO A 40 12.89 5.76 -13.23
N ALA A 41 13.22 5.74 -14.53
CA ALA A 41 13.52 6.97 -15.26
C ALA A 41 12.28 7.89 -15.30
N ASP A 42 12.50 9.17 -15.54
CA ASP A 42 11.38 10.09 -15.72
C ASP A 42 10.57 9.73 -16.98
N ASN A 43 9.23 9.81 -16.89
CA ASN A 43 8.28 9.38 -17.92
C ASN A 43 8.36 7.87 -18.25
N TRP A 44 8.65 7.06 -17.24
CA TRP A 44 8.59 5.59 -17.37
C TRP A 44 7.15 5.12 -17.55
N TYR A 45 6.92 4.19 -18.48
CA TYR A 45 5.61 3.58 -18.68
C TYR A 45 5.59 2.15 -18.15
N VAL A 46 4.52 1.79 -17.43
CA VAL A 46 4.26 0.42 -16.99
C VAL A 46 2.78 0.05 -17.12
N GLU A 47 2.51 -1.13 -17.66
CA GLU A 47 1.19 -1.75 -17.59
C GLU A 47 1.11 -2.63 -16.35
N LEU A 48 0.21 -2.29 -15.42
CA LEU A 48 0.13 -2.97 -14.14
C LEU A 48 -0.41 -4.40 -14.31
N GLN A 49 0.05 -5.29 -13.45
CA GLN A 49 -0.24 -6.73 -13.53
C GLN A 49 -0.70 -7.21 -12.15
N SER A 50 -1.66 -8.14 -12.12
CA SER A 50 -2.19 -8.71 -10.88
C SER A 50 -1.30 -9.79 -10.27
N ALA A 51 -0.33 -10.29 -11.02
CA ALA A 51 0.60 -11.31 -10.57
C ALA A 51 1.37 -10.83 -9.32
N SER A 52 1.43 -11.66 -8.28
CA SER A 52 2.13 -11.34 -7.03
C SER A 52 3.63 -11.10 -7.20
N SER A 53 4.23 -11.61 -8.29
CA SER A 53 5.64 -11.37 -8.63
C SER A 53 5.89 -10.07 -9.41
N ALA A 54 4.85 -9.34 -9.82
CA ALA A 54 4.98 -8.12 -10.59
C ALA A 54 5.36 -6.95 -9.69
N THR A 55 6.54 -6.36 -9.95
CA THR A 55 7.11 -5.26 -9.16
C THR A 55 7.84 -4.28 -10.06
N GLU A 56 7.86 -3.01 -9.67
CA GLU A 56 8.72 -1.99 -10.25
C GLU A 56 9.80 -1.58 -9.24
N THR A 57 11.04 -1.41 -9.71
CA THR A 57 12.15 -1.02 -8.83
C THR A 57 12.28 0.48 -8.75
N PHE A 58 12.22 1.00 -7.54
CA PHE A 58 12.48 2.39 -7.21
C PHE A 58 13.86 2.51 -6.56
N SER A 59 14.63 3.52 -6.91
CA SER A 59 15.94 3.79 -6.30
C SER A 59 16.30 5.27 -6.32
N TRP A 60 17.11 5.69 -5.35
CA TRP A 60 17.46 7.10 -5.10
C TRP A 60 18.85 7.22 -4.49
N GLU A 61 19.35 8.45 -4.40
CA GLU A 61 20.58 8.77 -3.68
C GLU A 61 20.39 8.74 -2.16
N PRO A 62 21.40 8.29 -1.39
CA PRO A 62 21.29 8.21 0.06
C PRO A 62 21.10 9.58 0.72
N ALA A 63 20.20 9.64 1.69
CA ALA A 63 20.18 10.65 2.73
C ALA A 63 21.20 10.31 3.85
N LEU A 64 21.50 11.29 4.68
CA LEU A 64 22.39 11.17 5.84
C LEU A 64 21.62 11.49 7.11
N ALA A 65 21.82 10.69 8.17
CA ALA A 65 21.34 11.01 9.51
C ALA A 65 22.51 11.55 10.36
N ALA A 66 22.24 12.57 11.18
CA ALA A 66 23.26 13.23 12.00
C ALA A 66 23.90 12.31 13.05
N ASP A 67 23.18 11.28 13.48
CA ASP A 67 23.67 10.24 14.41
C ASP A 67 24.50 9.14 13.72
N GLY A 68 24.73 9.26 12.41
CA GLY A 68 25.52 8.32 11.60
C GLY A 68 24.82 6.98 11.35
N GLN A 69 23.56 6.81 11.78
CA GLN A 69 22.77 5.62 11.52
C GLN A 69 22.09 5.70 10.15
N LEU A 70 21.51 4.59 9.70
CA LEU A 70 20.76 4.57 8.45
C LEU A 70 19.44 5.35 8.60
N PRO A 71 19.11 6.25 7.66
CA PRO A 71 17.78 6.81 7.55
C PRO A 71 16.73 5.73 7.25
N HIS A 72 15.47 6.08 7.51
CA HIS A 72 14.31 5.38 6.99
C HIS A 72 13.77 6.13 5.77
N TYR A 73 13.18 5.41 4.81
CA TYR A 73 12.68 5.96 3.57
C TYR A 73 11.27 5.49 3.28
N GLU A 74 10.46 6.40 2.73
CA GLU A 74 9.18 6.09 2.11
C GLU A 74 9.22 6.55 0.65
N VAL A 75 8.77 5.69 -0.27
CA VAL A 75 8.42 6.15 -1.62
C VAL A 75 7.05 6.82 -1.50
N VAL A 76 6.97 8.06 -1.96
CA VAL A 76 5.75 8.86 -1.88
C VAL A 76 5.24 9.16 -3.27
N PHE A 77 3.93 9.07 -3.46
CA PHE A 77 3.28 9.29 -4.74
C PHE A 77 2.38 10.52 -4.68
N LEU A 78 2.29 11.25 -5.78
CA LEU A 78 1.59 12.52 -5.92
C LEU A 78 0.78 12.52 -7.21
N ALA A 79 -0.39 13.16 -7.22
CA ALA A 79 -1.19 13.33 -8.44
C ALA A 79 -0.58 14.35 -9.40
N GLN A 80 0.15 15.34 -8.85
CA GLN A 80 0.83 16.42 -9.58
C GLN A 80 2.23 16.59 -9.00
N PRO A 81 3.22 17.08 -9.77
CA PRO A 81 4.62 17.10 -9.34
C PRO A 81 4.85 18.02 -8.13
N ASP A 82 4.03 19.05 -7.94
CA ASP A 82 4.04 19.98 -6.82
C ASP A 82 2.82 19.80 -5.88
N GLY A 83 2.11 18.68 -6.04
CA GLY A 83 0.90 18.37 -5.28
C GLY A 83 1.18 17.83 -3.87
N GLU A 84 0.09 17.45 -3.19
CA GLU A 84 0.18 16.72 -1.92
C GLU A 84 0.52 15.25 -2.17
N ILE A 85 1.10 14.61 -1.14
CA ILE A 85 1.34 13.16 -1.14
C ILE A 85 0.00 12.45 -0.97
N VAL A 86 -0.37 11.63 -1.94
CA VAL A 86 -1.62 10.86 -1.96
C VAL A 86 -1.44 9.41 -1.51
N TYR A 87 -0.22 8.87 -1.59
CA TYR A 87 0.11 7.51 -1.18
C TYR A 87 1.55 7.40 -0.69
N ARG A 88 1.79 6.50 0.27
CA ARG A 88 3.12 6.23 0.84
C ARG A 88 3.37 4.73 0.85
N TYR A 89 4.59 4.33 0.51
CA TYR A 89 5.05 2.96 0.58
C TYR A 89 6.36 2.90 1.37
N ASP A 90 6.37 2.09 2.43
CA ASP A 90 7.55 1.90 3.29
C ASP A 90 8.67 1.17 2.53
N ALA A 91 9.84 1.80 2.45
CA ALA A 91 11.03 1.25 1.80
C ALA A 91 12.13 0.82 2.79
N GLY A 92 11.90 0.99 4.10
CA GLY A 92 12.87 0.71 5.14
C GLY A 92 14.11 1.58 5.02
N SER A 93 15.30 0.98 5.16
CA SER A 93 16.58 1.73 5.23
C SER A 93 17.48 1.57 4.01
N LYS A 94 17.02 0.87 2.97
CA LYS A 94 17.76 0.73 1.71
C LYS A 94 17.44 1.91 0.80
N THR A 95 18.36 2.26 -0.10
CA THR A 95 18.16 3.30 -1.12
C THR A 95 17.49 2.76 -2.39
N SER A 96 16.87 1.59 -2.30
CA SER A 96 16.08 0.99 -3.36
C SER A 96 15.08 -0.01 -2.78
N VAL A 97 13.92 -0.08 -3.41
CA VAL A 97 12.85 -1.02 -3.08
C VAL A 97 12.12 -1.48 -4.33
N ALA A 98 11.69 -2.74 -4.35
CA ALA A 98 10.76 -3.25 -5.35
C ALA A 98 9.34 -3.02 -4.84
N VAL A 99 8.59 -2.15 -5.50
CA VAL A 99 7.19 -1.82 -5.17
C VAL A 99 6.28 -2.76 -5.97
N PRO A 100 5.41 -3.55 -5.31
CA PRO A 100 4.44 -4.40 -6.01
C PRO A 100 3.49 -3.61 -6.91
N HIS A 101 3.09 -4.18 -8.05
CA HIS A 101 2.13 -3.55 -8.95
C HIS A 101 0.77 -3.29 -8.28
N LYS A 102 0.39 -4.10 -7.29
CA LYS A 102 -0.82 -3.88 -6.47
C LYS A 102 -0.74 -2.55 -5.70
N GLU A 103 0.42 -2.24 -5.12
CA GLU A 103 0.68 -0.97 -4.42
C GLU A 103 0.68 0.21 -5.40
N LEU A 104 1.30 0.05 -6.57
CA LEU A 104 1.23 1.07 -7.63
C LEU A 104 -0.19 1.31 -8.12
N ASN A 105 -1.02 0.26 -8.18
CA ASN A 105 -2.42 0.39 -8.56
C ASN A 105 -3.22 1.19 -7.52
N LEU A 106 -2.92 1.01 -6.22
CA LEU A 106 -3.50 1.82 -5.14
C LEU A 106 -3.01 3.27 -5.18
N ALA A 107 -1.71 3.50 -5.44
CA ALA A 107 -1.15 4.83 -5.60
C ALA A 107 -1.76 5.58 -6.80
N ALA A 108 -1.90 4.90 -7.95
CA ALA A 108 -2.53 5.45 -9.14
C ALA A 108 -4.02 5.79 -8.91
N LYS A 109 -4.73 4.95 -8.15
CA LYS A 109 -6.10 5.26 -7.71
C LYS A 109 -6.14 6.51 -6.84
N ALA A 110 -5.24 6.62 -5.86
CA ALA A 110 -5.15 7.78 -4.97
C ALA A 110 -4.79 9.06 -5.74
N ALA A 111 -4.09 8.93 -6.87
CA ALA A 111 -3.81 10.00 -7.82
C ALA A 111 -4.99 10.35 -8.75
N GLY A 112 -6.11 9.62 -8.68
CA GLY A 112 -7.32 9.89 -9.46
C GLY A 112 -7.39 9.23 -10.84
N ILE A 113 -6.56 8.21 -11.10
CA ILE A 113 -6.61 7.44 -12.35
C ILE A 113 -7.64 6.33 -12.19
N ASP A 114 -8.64 6.23 -13.08
CA ASP A 114 -9.70 5.21 -12.98
C ASP A 114 -9.21 3.78 -13.27
N ALA A 115 -9.94 2.77 -12.77
CA ALA A 115 -9.64 1.37 -13.03
C ALA A 115 -9.63 1.07 -14.55
N GLY A 116 -8.59 0.40 -15.02
CA GLY A 116 -8.40 0.14 -16.44
C GLY A 116 -8.10 1.37 -17.30
N ALA A 117 -7.98 2.58 -16.75
CA ALA A 117 -7.55 3.76 -17.49
C ALA A 117 -6.02 3.85 -17.55
N SER A 118 -5.53 4.66 -18.48
CA SER A 118 -4.14 5.11 -18.48
C SER A 118 -4.06 6.51 -17.90
N GLY A 119 -3.00 6.80 -17.18
CA GLY A 119 -2.78 8.12 -16.62
C GLY A 119 -1.38 8.28 -16.07
N ASP A 120 -1.05 9.52 -15.76
CA ASP A 120 0.24 9.92 -15.22
C ASP A 120 0.09 10.30 -13.74
N PHE A 121 1.10 9.96 -12.97
CA PHE A 121 1.26 10.36 -11.57
C PHE A 121 2.75 10.44 -11.26
N TYR A 122 3.10 11.03 -10.13
CA TYR A 122 4.48 11.38 -9.81
C TYR A 122 4.94 10.66 -8.56
N TRP A 123 6.24 10.46 -8.43
CA TRP A 123 6.83 9.90 -7.23
C TRP A 123 8.08 10.66 -6.80
N SER A 124 8.34 10.61 -5.50
CA SER A 124 9.59 11.06 -4.88
C SER A 124 9.85 10.23 -3.63
N VAL A 125 10.82 10.64 -2.81
CA VAL A 125 11.22 9.93 -1.60
C VAL A 125 11.27 10.88 -0.42
N VAL A 126 10.66 10.46 0.67
CA VAL A 126 10.80 11.08 1.99
C VAL A 126 11.85 10.29 2.77
N SER A 127 12.78 10.99 3.40
CA SER A 127 13.70 10.42 4.38
C SER A 127 13.32 10.86 5.80
N SER A 128 13.45 9.95 6.76
CA SER A 128 13.15 10.21 8.17
C SER A 128 14.15 9.55 9.11
N ARG A 129 14.19 10.06 10.34
CA ARG A 129 14.94 9.51 11.47
C ARG A 129 14.17 9.74 12.75
N GLY A 130 13.69 8.65 13.36
CA GLY A 130 12.80 8.74 14.52
C GLY A 130 11.55 9.54 14.19
N VAL A 131 11.30 10.61 14.95
CA VAL A 131 10.16 11.52 14.72
C VAL A 131 10.44 12.65 13.74
N THR A 132 11.68 12.74 13.22
CA THR A 132 12.09 13.81 12.31
C THR A 132 11.99 13.36 10.86
N THR A 133 11.34 14.16 10.04
CA THR A 133 11.16 13.91 8.61
C THR A 133 11.76 15.07 7.83
N ALA A 134 12.57 14.77 6.81
CA ALA A 134 13.11 15.78 5.91
C ALA A 134 12.04 16.23 4.90
N PRO A 135 12.11 17.47 4.39
CA PRO A 135 11.27 17.88 3.27
C PRO A 135 11.58 17.05 2.02
N VAL A 136 10.61 16.96 1.10
CA VAL A 136 10.85 16.40 -0.23
C VAL A 136 11.57 17.45 -1.07
N GLU A 137 12.83 17.19 -1.45
CA GLU A 137 13.61 18.09 -2.31
C GLU A 137 13.88 17.53 -3.70
N ALA A 138 14.03 16.21 -3.83
CA ALA A 138 14.21 15.59 -5.15
C ALA A 138 13.01 15.90 -6.06
N THR A 139 13.30 16.43 -7.25
CA THR A 139 12.29 16.70 -8.27
C THR A 139 11.49 15.42 -8.55
N PRO A 140 10.16 15.42 -8.30
CA PRO A 140 9.36 14.24 -8.53
C PRO A 140 9.41 13.80 -9.99
N ARG A 141 9.49 12.49 -10.21
CA ARG A 141 9.52 11.90 -11.56
C ARG A 141 8.14 11.39 -11.93
N CYS A 142 7.77 11.58 -13.19
CA CYS A 142 6.53 11.08 -13.77
C CYS A 142 6.62 9.58 -14.02
N ILE A 143 5.55 8.86 -13.72
CA ILE A 143 5.27 7.49 -14.15
C ILE A 143 3.92 7.49 -14.86
N SER A 144 3.90 6.91 -16.05
CA SER A 144 2.68 6.62 -16.79
C SER A 144 2.26 5.17 -16.54
N VAL A 145 1.03 4.95 -16.11
CA VAL A 145 0.50 3.60 -15.85
C VAL A 145 -0.68 3.29 -16.74
N LYS A 146 -0.85 2.00 -17.05
CA LYS A 146 -2.16 1.41 -17.33
C LYS A 146 -2.62 0.67 -16.07
N ARG A 147 -3.68 1.17 -15.42
CA ARG A 147 -4.24 0.54 -14.21
C ARG A 147 -4.86 -0.80 -14.53
N LEU A 148 -4.89 -1.67 -13.53
CA LEU A 148 -5.63 -2.93 -13.59
C LEU A 148 -7.13 -2.66 -13.75
N PHE A 149 -7.79 -3.47 -14.55
CA PHE A 149 -9.24 -3.64 -14.46
C PHE A 149 -9.57 -4.39 -13.17
N GLY A 150 -10.66 -4.01 -12.51
CA GLY A 150 -11.05 -4.60 -11.25
C GLY A 150 -11.98 -3.68 -10.46
N PHE A 151 -12.11 -3.98 -9.17
CA PHE A 151 -12.94 -3.17 -8.27
C PHE A 151 -12.33 -1.79 -8.07
N ASP A 152 -13.06 -0.74 -8.42
CA ASP A 152 -12.66 0.60 -8.01
C ASP A 152 -12.88 0.78 -6.51
N VAL A 153 -14.05 0.39 -5.99
CA VAL A 153 -14.28 0.19 -4.55
C VAL A 153 -14.39 -1.29 -4.26
N ILE A 154 -13.45 -1.83 -3.48
CA ILE A 154 -13.36 -3.23 -3.10
C ILE A 154 -14.63 -3.63 -2.33
N PRO A 155 -15.44 -4.58 -2.84
CA PRO A 155 -16.60 -5.10 -2.14
C PRO A 155 -16.20 -5.77 -0.82
N SER A 156 -17.10 -5.79 0.16
CA SER A 156 -16.92 -6.62 1.36
C SER A 156 -17.32 -8.08 1.11
N THR A 157 -18.21 -8.30 0.15
CA THR A 157 -18.71 -9.61 -0.28
C THR A 157 -18.85 -9.64 -1.79
N LEU A 158 -18.78 -10.86 -2.36
CA LEU A 158 -19.08 -11.11 -3.76
C LEU A 158 -19.91 -12.39 -3.86
N TYR A 159 -20.84 -12.42 -4.80
CA TYR A 159 -21.75 -13.54 -5.05
C TYR A 159 -21.74 -13.92 -6.53
N LEU A 160 -21.65 -15.21 -6.85
CA LEU A 160 -21.67 -15.76 -8.21
C LEU A 160 -23.04 -16.37 -8.52
N THR A 161 -23.64 -15.97 -9.63
CA THR A 161 -24.92 -16.52 -10.15
C THR A 161 -24.91 -16.50 -11.69
N GLY A 162 -25.83 -17.23 -12.30
CA GLY A 162 -26.04 -17.27 -13.74
C GLY A 162 -26.42 -18.65 -14.26
N GLU A 163 -26.97 -18.72 -15.47
CA GLU A 163 -27.36 -19.94 -16.17
C GLU A 163 -26.22 -20.95 -16.28
N ALA A 164 -24.97 -20.47 -16.35
CA ALA A 164 -23.79 -21.32 -16.41
C ALA A 164 -23.45 -21.98 -15.07
N THR A 165 -23.96 -21.45 -13.95
CA THR A 165 -23.57 -21.86 -12.60
C THR A 165 -24.43 -23.01 -12.09
N GLU A 166 -23.92 -23.76 -11.11
CA GLU A 166 -24.65 -24.86 -10.46
C GLU A 166 -25.87 -24.39 -9.64
N VAL A 167 -25.98 -23.08 -9.37
CA VAL A 167 -27.07 -22.46 -8.59
C VAL A 167 -28.10 -21.73 -9.46
N GLY A 168 -27.87 -21.62 -10.77
CA GLY A 168 -28.74 -20.91 -11.71
C GLY A 168 -28.74 -19.39 -11.54
N ASP A 169 -29.73 -18.72 -12.15
CA ASP A 169 -29.85 -17.25 -12.19
C ASP A 169 -30.56 -16.61 -10.99
N ASP A 170 -31.05 -17.42 -10.04
CA ASP A 170 -31.69 -16.89 -8.85
C ASP A 170 -30.62 -16.31 -7.92
N LEU A 171 -30.51 -14.98 -7.90
CA LEU A 171 -29.55 -14.24 -7.08
C LEU A 171 -29.70 -14.56 -5.58
N SER A 172 -30.89 -14.97 -5.12
CA SER A 172 -31.08 -15.37 -3.71
C SER A 172 -30.38 -16.69 -3.36
N LEU A 173 -30.04 -17.50 -4.37
CA LEU A 173 -29.30 -18.76 -4.27
C LEU A 173 -27.83 -18.61 -4.66
N ALA A 174 -27.38 -17.38 -4.94
CA ALA A 174 -26.02 -17.12 -5.44
C ALA A 174 -24.95 -17.63 -4.47
N MET A 175 -23.87 -18.18 -5.03
CA MET A 175 -22.75 -18.68 -4.26
C MET A 175 -21.87 -17.53 -3.79
N GLN A 176 -21.71 -17.38 -2.48
CA GLN A 176 -20.78 -16.38 -1.94
C GLN A 176 -19.32 -16.80 -2.19
N PHE A 177 -18.49 -15.87 -2.64
CA PHE A 177 -17.05 -16.07 -2.72
C PHE A 177 -16.42 -16.09 -1.32
N GLN A 178 -15.35 -16.85 -1.18
CA GLN A 178 -14.46 -16.78 -0.03
C GLN A 178 -13.49 -15.61 -0.23
N SER A 179 -13.43 -14.67 0.72
CA SER A 179 -12.33 -13.71 0.75
C SER A 179 -11.05 -14.44 1.18
N THR A 180 -9.95 -14.24 0.45
CA THR A 180 -8.72 -15.02 0.67
C THR A 180 -7.93 -14.58 1.91
N GLY A 181 -8.30 -13.49 2.58
CA GLY A 181 -7.74 -13.05 3.86
C GLY A 181 -6.29 -12.58 3.84
N GLU A 182 -5.50 -12.96 2.83
CA GLU A 182 -4.10 -12.58 2.64
C GLU A 182 -3.97 -11.23 1.93
N ASP A 183 -4.85 -10.93 0.96
CA ASP A 183 -4.84 -9.69 0.18
C ASP A 183 -6.25 -9.06 0.15
N VAL A 184 -6.35 -7.76 0.45
CA VAL A 184 -7.62 -7.03 0.41
C VAL A 184 -8.13 -6.96 -1.04
N GLY A 185 -9.36 -7.42 -1.27
CA GLY A 185 -10.01 -7.39 -2.60
C GLY A 185 -9.78 -8.64 -3.45
N GLU A 186 -9.26 -9.71 -2.86
CA GLU A 186 -9.20 -11.02 -3.49
C GLU A 186 -10.32 -11.95 -3.00
N PHE A 187 -10.93 -12.61 -3.98
CA PHE A 187 -12.09 -13.48 -3.80
C PHE A 187 -11.88 -14.78 -4.56
N THR A 188 -12.20 -15.90 -3.93
CA THR A 188 -12.12 -17.24 -4.53
C THR A 188 -13.48 -17.94 -4.48
N ALA A 189 -13.87 -18.50 -5.61
CA ALA A 189 -14.98 -19.46 -5.71
C ALA A 189 -14.53 -20.61 -6.62
N ILE A 190 -14.93 -21.83 -6.27
CA ILE A 190 -14.65 -23.03 -7.07
C ILE A 190 -16.00 -23.64 -7.42
N MET A 191 -16.34 -23.64 -8.71
CA MET A 191 -17.54 -24.30 -9.23
C MET A 191 -17.30 -24.79 -10.66
N ARG A 192 -18.18 -25.69 -11.12
CA ARG A 192 -18.25 -26.05 -12.53
C ARG A 192 -19.15 -25.06 -13.27
N LEU A 193 -18.68 -24.57 -14.42
CA LEU A 193 -19.48 -23.75 -15.32
C LEU A 193 -19.90 -24.55 -16.57
N GLU A 194 -21.12 -24.32 -17.04
CA GLU A 194 -21.60 -24.85 -18.32
C GLU A 194 -21.20 -23.94 -19.48
N ALA A 195 -20.54 -24.53 -20.49
CA ALA A 195 -20.05 -23.82 -21.67
C ALA A 195 -21.16 -23.14 -22.46
N GLY A 196 -20.90 -21.94 -22.99
CA GLY A 196 -21.86 -21.20 -23.83
C GLY A 196 -23.02 -20.54 -23.08
N LYS A 197 -23.08 -20.63 -21.75
CA LYS A 197 -24.04 -19.92 -20.89
C LYS A 197 -23.37 -18.78 -20.14
N THR A 198 -24.17 -17.93 -19.51
CA THR A 198 -23.69 -16.71 -18.85
C THR A 198 -23.54 -16.82 -17.34
N TYR A 199 -22.65 -16.00 -16.77
CA TYR A 199 -22.53 -15.79 -15.32
C TYR A 199 -22.16 -14.35 -14.98
N SER A 200 -22.43 -13.93 -13.75
CA SER A 200 -22.12 -12.60 -13.23
C SER A 200 -21.85 -12.63 -11.73
N MET A 201 -21.15 -11.60 -11.27
CA MET A 201 -20.78 -11.41 -9.88
C MET A 201 -21.52 -10.21 -9.30
N TYR A 202 -22.09 -10.32 -8.11
CA TYR A 202 -22.79 -9.21 -7.44
C TYR A 202 -22.14 -8.92 -6.09
N GLU A 203 -22.09 -7.65 -5.69
CA GLU A 203 -21.60 -7.24 -4.37
C GLU A 203 -22.51 -7.76 -3.24
N THR A 204 -23.82 -7.78 -3.48
CA THR A 204 -24.82 -8.34 -2.55
C THR A 204 -25.84 -9.19 -3.31
N THR A 205 -26.76 -9.84 -2.59
CA THR A 205 -27.90 -10.52 -3.20
C THR A 205 -29.05 -9.59 -3.60
N ASP A 206 -28.82 -8.27 -3.59
CA ASP A 206 -29.71 -7.26 -4.17
C ASP A 206 -29.34 -7.03 -5.65
N ALA A 207 -30.30 -7.20 -6.54
CA ALA A 207 -30.11 -7.03 -7.99
C ALA A 207 -29.75 -5.58 -8.38
N SER A 208 -30.00 -4.60 -7.51
CA SER A 208 -29.59 -3.20 -7.69
C SER A 208 -28.16 -2.91 -7.24
N SER A 209 -27.50 -3.89 -6.61
CA SER A 209 -26.10 -3.74 -6.19
C SER A 209 -25.14 -3.72 -7.39
N ARG A 210 -23.90 -3.28 -7.13
CA ARG A 210 -22.85 -3.31 -8.14
C ARG A 210 -22.64 -4.75 -8.58
N HIS A 211 -22.60 -4.94 -9.89
CA HIS A 211 -22.37 -6.24 -10.49
C HIS A 211 -21.26 -6.17 -11.54
N PHE A 212 -20.57 -7.29 -11.67
CA PHE A 212 -19.31 -7.42 -12.37
C PHE A 212 -19.34 -8.65 -13.26
N THR A 213 -18.51 -8.62 -14.29
CA THR A 213 -18.33 -9.73 -15.20
C THR A 213 -16.87 -9.86 -15.63
N ILE A 214 -16.52 -10.99 -16.25
CA ILE A 214 -15.18 -11.20 -16.81
C ILE A 214 -15.26 -11.07 -18.33
N GLU A 215 -14.61 -10.05 -18.87
CA GLU A 215 -14.44 -9.88 -20.31
C GLU A 215 -12.97 -10.04 -20.69
N LYS A 216 -12.66 -10.99 -21.58
CA LYS A 216 -11.28 -11.28 -22.05
C LYS A 216 -10.27 -11.52 -20.91
N GLY A 217 -10.74 -12.08 -19.80
CA GLY A 217 -9.91 -12.35 -18.61
C GLY A 217 -9.79 -11.18 -17.64
N GLU A 218 -10.47 -10.07 -17.89
CA GLU A 218 -10.46 -8.87 -17.04
C GLU A 218 -11.81 -8.69 -16.34
N LEU A 219 -11.76 -8.36 -15.04
CA LEU A 219 -12.95 -8.04 -14.26
C LEU A 219 -13.45 -6.64 -14.61
N ARG A 220 -14.71 -6.53 -15.05
CA ARG A 220 -15.36 -5.27 -15.39
C ARG A 220 -16.64 -5.09 -14.59
N GLU A 221 -16.85 -3.87 -14.09
CA GLU A 221 -18.15 -3.47 -13.57
C GLU A 221 -19.11 -3.27 -14.73
N PHE A 222 -20.35 -3.70 -14.56
CA PHE A 222 -21.34 -3.69 -15.62
C PHE A 222 -21.86 -2.26 -15.84
N GLY A 223 -21.36 -1.61 -16.90
CA GLY A 223 -21.96 -0.42 -17.51
C GLY A 223 -22.91 -0.81 -18.65
N ALA A 224 -23.64 0.16 -19.21
CA ALA A 224 -24.65 -0.07 -20.26
C ALA A 224 -24.16 -0.86 -21.51
N ASP A 225 -22.83 -0.99 -21.71
CA ASP A 225 -22.21 -1.63 -22.86
C ASP A 225 -21.52 -2.99 -22.55
N VAL A 226 -21.58 -3.47 -21.31
CA VAL A 226 -20.89 -4.69 -20.86
C VAL A 226 -21.79 -5.91 -21.05
N LYS A 227 -21.26 -7.05 -21.51
CA LYS A 227 -22.05 -8.28 -21.69
C LYS A 227 -21.73 -9.31 -20.62
N PRO A 228 -22.72 -10.11 -20.16
CA PRO A 228 -22.44 -11.21 -19.25
C PRO A 228 -21.39 -12.16 -19.83
N ALA A 229 -20.44 -12.58 -18.99
CA ALA A 229 -19.37 -13.50 -19.37
C ALA A 229 -19.93 -14.85 -19.77
N THR A 230 -19.42 -15.43 -20.86
CA THR A 230 -19.74 -16.79 -21.32
C THR A 230 -18.57 -17.73 -21.06
N SER A 231 -18.85 -18.98 -20.68
CA SER A 231 -17.83 -20.04 -20.57
C SER A 231 -17.36 -20.59 -21.91
#